data_AF-K9BTH3-F1
#
_entry.id   AF-K9BTH3-F1
#
_cell.length_a   1.000
_cell.length_b   1.000
_cell.length_c   1.000
_cell.angle_alpha   90.00
_cell.angle_beta   90.00
_cell.angle_gamma   90.00
#
_symmetry.space_group_name_H-M   'P 1'
#
loop_
_entity.id
_entity.type
_entity.pdbx_description
1 polymer ?
#
loop_
_entity_poly.entity_id
_entity_poly.type
_entity_poly.pdbx_seq_one_letter_code
_entity_poly.pdbx_strand_id
1 'polypeptide(L)' 'MNPQSTTSANQTTVPYGYALRMFLGWSILYMGTLVGFIELLRRNVI' A
#
# COMPACT_ATOMS: atom_id res chain seq x y z
N MET A 1 -38.99 9.69 -17.01
CA MET A 1 -37.97 9.84 -15.95
C MET A 1 -36.91 8.78 -16.19
N ASN A 2 -35.68 9.21 -16.45
CA ASN A 2 -34.54 8.33 -16.79
C ASN A 2 -33.92 7.78 -15.49
N PRO A 3 -33.78 6.46 -15.32
CA PRO A 3 -33.07 5.91 -14.16
C PRO A 3 -31.58 6.18 -14.34
N GLN A 4 -31.08 7.18 -13.61
CA GLN A 4 -29.65 7.43 -13.46
C GLN A 4 -29.05 6.19 -12.80
N SER A 5 -28.34 5.37 -13.57
CA SER A 5 -27.46 4.33 -13.05
C SER A 5 -26.39 5.00 -12.21
N THR A 6 -26.68 5.27 -10.94
CA THR A 6 -25.66 5.48 -9.92
C THR A 6 -24.98 4.14 -9.79
N THR A 7 -23.92 3.94 -10.58
CA THR A 7 -22.87 2.98 -10.25
C THR A 7 -22.54 3.26 -8.79
N SER A 8 -23.06 2.44 -7.89
CA SER A 8 -22.63 2.34 -6.51
C SER A 8 -21.17 1.89 -6.56
N ALA A 9 -20.28 2.81 -6.91
CA ALA A 9 -18.94 2.80 -6.41
C ALA A 9 -19.16 2.84 -4.91
N ASN A 10 -19.17 1.65 -4.31
CA ASN A 10 -19.19 1.44 -2.89
C ASN A 10 -17.99 2.24 -2.39
N GLN A 11 -18.22 3.49 -1.98
CA GLN A 11 -17.19 4.35 -1.43
C GLN A 11 -16.92 3.74 -0.06
N THR A 12 -16.16 2.65 -0.06
CA THR A 12 -15.62 2.00 1.12
C THR A 12 -14.83 3.10 1.80
N THR A 13 -15.49 3.77 2.74
CA THR A 13 -14.92 4.93 3.42
C THR A 13 -13.86 4.34 4.33
N VAL A 14 -12.65 4.23 3.81
CA VAL A 14 -11.53 3.65 4.55
C VAL A 14 -11.23 4.61 5.68
N PRO A 15 -11.48 4.23 6.95
CA PRO A 15 -11.27 5.15 8.05
C PRO A 15 -9.80 5.55 8.09
N TYR A 16 -9.52 6.83 8.28
CA TYR A 16 -8.17 7.38 8.22
C TYR A 16 -7.18 6.62 9.12
N GLY A 17 -7.62 6.19 10.31
CA GLY A 17 -6.80 5.37 11.20
C GLY A 17 -6.43 3.99 10.63
N TYR A 18 -7.30 3.37 9.84
CA TYR A 18 -6.99 2.13 9.13
C TYR A 18 -6.02 2.38 7.97
N ALA A 19 -6.25 3.43 7.19
CA ALA A 19 -5.35 3.83 6.10
C ALA A 19 -3.94 4.13 6.62
N LEU A 20 -3.82 4.84 7.74
CA LEU A 20 -2.55 5.16 8.38
C LEU A 20 -1.83 3.91 8.87
N ARG A 21 -2.55 3.00 9.56
CA ARG A 21 -1.97 1.72 10.02
C ARG A 21 -1.49 0.86 8.86
N MET A 22 -2.29 0.81 7.80
CA MET A 22 -1.95 0.09 6.58
C MET A 22 -0.69 0.70 5.95
N PHE A 23 -0.65 2.02 5.73
CA PHE A 23 0.51 2.73 5.20
C PHE A 23 1.79 2.50 6.03
N LEU A 24 1.69 2.52 7.36
CA LEU A 24 2.82 2.29 8.24
C LEU A 24 3.35 0.85 8.11
N GLY A 25 2.46 -0.14 8.08
CA GLY A 25 2.82 -1.55 7.88
C GLY A 25 3.50 -1.79 6.52
N TRP A 26 2.92 -1.24 5.44
CA TRP A 26 3.52 -1.32 4.11
C TRP A 26 4.86 -0.59 4.03
N SER A 27 5.02 0.54 4.72
CA SER A 27 6.28 1.30 4.76
C SER A 27 7.40 0.52 5.45
N ILE A 28 7.12 -0.14 6.57
CA ILE A 28 8.11 -0.97 7.28
C ILE A 28 8.51 -2.16 6.42
N LEU A 29 7.52 -2.83 5.81
CA LEU A 29 7.77 -3.95 4.91
C LEU A 29 8.65 -3.52 3.72
N TYR A 30 8.34 -2.36 3.11
CA TYR A 30 9.11 -1.79 2.00
C TYR A 30 10.56 -1.47 2.40
N MET A 31 10.76 -0.81 3.54
CA MET A 31 12.12 -0.49 4.00
C MET A 31 12.93 -1.76 4.33
N GLY A 32 12.29 -2.76 4.95
CA GLY A 32 12.94 -4.03 5.26
C GLY A 32 13.38 -4.80 4.00
N THR A 33 12.49 -4.90 3.00
CA THR A 33 12.83 -5.56 1.73
C THR A 33 13.89 -4.78 0.95
N LEU A 34 13.82 -3.44 0.94
CA LEU A 34 14.79 -2.59 0.27
C LEU A 34 16.19 -2.73 0.88
N VAL A 35 16.30 -2.70 2.22
CA VAL A 35 17.58 -2.92 2.91
C VAL A 35 18.13 -4.32 2.63
N GLY A 36 17.29 -5.35 2.71
CA GLY A 36 17.72 -6.72 2.40
C GLY A 36 18.17 -6.88 0.93
N PHE A 37 17.49 -6.23 0.01
CA PHE A 37 17.84 -6.23 -1.41
C PHE A 37 19.16 -5.50 -1.69
N ILE A 38 19.39 -4.35 -1.05
CA ILE A 38 20.67 -3.62 -1.12
C ILE A 38 21.81 -4.48 -0.57
N GLU A 39 21.60 -5.18 0.56
CA GLU A 39 22.61 -6.04 1.15
C GLU A 39 22.93 -7.26 0.25
N LEU A 40 21.92 -7.83 -0.40
CA LEU A 40 22.09 -8.90 -1.40
C LEU A 40 22.88 -8.41 -2.62
N LEU A 41 22.54 -7.25 -3.17
CA LEU A 41 23.31 -6.64 -4.24
C LEU A 41 24.75 -6.37 -3.81
N ARG A 42 24.96 -5.82 -2.62
CA ARG A 42 26.31 -5.55 -2.10
C ARG A 42 27.16 -6.82 -1.97
N ARG A 43 26.56 -7.93 -1.52
CA ARG A 43 27.24 -9.24 -1.42
C ARG A 43 27.49 -9.94 -2.75
N ASN A 44 26.77 -9.57 -3.81
CA ASN A 44 26.86 -10.23 -5.12
C ASN A 44 27.62 -9.38 -6.16
N VAL A 45 27.88 -8.10 -5.87
CA VAL A 45 28.63 -7.17 -6.73
C VAL A 45 30.11 -7.04 -6.31
N ILE A 46 30.43 -7.29 -5.03
CA ILE A 46 31.80 -7.44 -4.52
C ILE A 46 32.13 -8.94 -4.47
#